data_AF-F1A314-F1
#
_entry.id   AF-F1A314-F1
#
_cell.length_a   1.000
_cell.length_b   1.000
_cell.length_c   1.000
_cell.angle_alpha   90.00
_cell.angle_beta   90.00
_cell.angle_gamma   90.00
#
_symmetry.space_group_name_H-M   'P 1'
#
loop_
_entity.id
_entity.type
_entity.pdbx_description
1 polymer ?
#
loop_
_entity_poly.entity_id
_entity_poly.type
_entity_poly.pdbx_seq_one_letter_code
_entity_poly.pdbx_strand_id
1 'polypeptide(L)'
;IDPSSIKYTIKITNYSFANPLSTLEVIMMASIESLSNSTKKCSMLSKGNTTTENLNFLKLQVDDKSLYGSFVQRGVKDYDETVPVLNRFSNDAISGSSLPELNCSPTKTHSYISIMLPQFRETITIDPTFSVLVDYNDPSSSDQSVCSFLKQKEIEKTLRFIIGIIVGFFFLLLILLILIKSIMNNTRFIKVKIFLLHIKYLFIYYTYYKSYELEEF
;
A
#
# COMPACT_ATOMS: atom_id res chain seq x y z
N ILE A 1 -18.75 -25.58 -13.29
CA ILE A 1 -18.08 -24.50 -12.55
C ILE A 1 -16.84 -24.18 -13.33
N ASP A 2 -16.63 -22.90 -13.68
CA ASP A 2 -15.48 -22.51 -14.48
C ASP A 2 -14.19 -22.66 -13.66
N PRO A 3 -13.04 -22.96 -14.28
CA PRO A 3 -11.77 -23.01 -13.57
C PRO A 3 -11.53 -21.70 -12.82
N SER A 4 -11.03 -21.80 -11.58
CA SER A 4 -10.77 -20.64 -10.72
C SER A 4 -12.00 -19.80 -10.36
N SER A 5 -13.22 -20.37 -10.45
CA SER A 5 -14.45 -19.72 -9.98
C SER A 5 -15.02 -20.39 -8.73
N ILE A 6 -15.72 -19.60 -7.92
CA ILE A 6 -16.48 -20.09 -6.78
C ILE A 6 -17.92 -19.58 -6.89
N LYS A 7 -18.85 -20.53 -6.88
CA LYS A 7 -20.30 -20.27 -6.87
C LYS A 7 -20.86 -20.61 -5.50
N TYR A 8 -21.69 -19.72 -4.97
CA TYR A 8 -22.35 -19.93 -3.69
C TYR A 8 -23.81 -19.52 -3.81
N THR A 9 -24.69 -20.42 -3.40
CA THR A 9 -26.12 -20.13 -3.29
C THR A 9 -26.43 -19.78 -1.84
N ILE A 10 -26.99 -18.58 -1.63
CA ILE A 10 -27.47 -18.13 -0.33
C ILE A 10 -28.98 -18.37 -0.32
N LYS A 11 -29.42 -19.28 0.55
CA LYS A 11 -30.84 -19.54 0.82
C LYS A 11 -31.16 -19.12 2.23
N ILE A 12 -32.09 -18.18 2.37
CA ILE A 12 -32.59 -17.72 3.66
C ILE A 12 -34.01 -18.24 3.81
N THR A 13 -34.33 -18.78 4.98
CA THR A 13 -35.64 -19.38 5.28
C THR A 13 -36.18 -18.81 6.58
N ASN A 14 -37.49 -18.64 6.67
CA ASN A 14 -38.19 -18.29 7.93
C ASN A 14 -37.67 -17.01 8.61
N TYR A 15 -37.32 -15.97 7.83
CA TYR A 15 -36.91 -14.69 8.40
C TYR A 15 -38.14 -13.86 8.80
N SER A 16 -38.24 -13.48 10.07
CA SER A 16 -39.33 -12.68 10.59
C SER A 16 -39.10 -11.19 10.36
N PHE A 17 -39.75 -10.63 9.35
CA PHE A 17 -39.74 -9.19 9.09
C PHE A 17 -40.58 -8.44 10.14
N ALA A 18 -40.11 -7.26 10.56
CA ALA A 18 -40.84 -6.41 11.49
C ALA A 18 -42.17 -5.89 10.91
N ASN A 19 -42.20 -5.61 9.61
CA ASN A 19 -43.40 -5.22 8.88
C ASN A 19 -43.30 -5.60 7.38
N PRO A 20 -44.41 -5.58 6.61
CA PRO A 20 -44.42 -5.94 5.19
C PRO A 20 -43.58 -5.03 4.27
N LEU A 21 -43.19 -3.84 4.75
CA LEU A 21 -42.38 -2.88 4.01
C LEU A 21 -40.90 -2.97 4.36
N SER A 22 -40.52 -3.91 5.25
CA SER A 22 -39.16 -4.10 5.70
C SER A 22 -38.35 -4.82 4.62
N THR A 23 -37.07 -4.47 4.55
CA THR A 23 -36.09 -5.14 3.68
C THR A 23 -35.07 -5.86 4.55
N LEU A 24 -34.54 -6.96 4.05
CA LEU A 24 -33.46 -7.70 4.67
C LEU A 24 -32.15 -7.35 3.98
N GLU A 25 -31.17 -6.87 4.73
CA GLU A 25 -29.84 -6.58 4.19
C GLU A 25 -28.87 -7.71 4.54
N VAL A 26 -28.33 -8.35 3.50
CA VAL A 26 -27.27 -9.36 3.63
C VAL A 26 -25.93 -8.71 3.29
N ILE A 27 -25.00 -8.70 4.24
CA ILE A 27 -23.70 -8.07 4.07
C ILE A 27 -22.63 -9.15 3.86
N MET A 28 -21.92 -9.04 2.75
CA MET A 28 -20.82 -9.94 2.40
C MET A 28 -19.51 -9.16 2.36
N MET A 29 -18.45 -9.76 2.89
CA MET A 29 -17.09 -9.24 2.76
C MET A 29 -16.34 -10.07 1.72
N ALA A 30 -15.76 -9.40 0.72
CA ALA A 30 -14.80 -9.99 -0.20
C ALA A 30 -13.41 -9.40 0.07
N SER A 31 -12.37 -10.22 0.08
CA SER A 31 -10.99 -9.76 0.30
C SER A 31 -9.99 -10.59 -0.49
N ILE A 32 -8.96 -9.94 -0.99
CA ILE A 32 -7.80 -10.57 -1.63
C ILE A 32 -6.52 -9.99 -1.02
N GLU A 33 -5.54 -10.86 -0.79
CA GLU A 33 -4.28 -10.52 -0.14
C GLU A 33 -3.13 -11.23 -0.84
N SER A 34 -2.05 -10.49 -1.10
CA SER A 34 -0.79 -11.07 -1.59
C SER A 34 0.13 -11.39 -0.42
N LEU A 35 0.51 -12.66 -0.33
CA LEU A 35 1.52 -13.16 0.61
C LEU A 35 2.96 -13.07 0.07
N SER A 36 3.15 -12.53 -1.14
CA SER A 36 4.47 -12.50 -1.76
C SER A 36 5.29 -11.28 -1.33
N ASN A 37 6.59 -11.49 -1.17
CA ASN A 37 7.54 -10.49 -0.68
C ASN A 37 8.10 -9.58 -1.79
N SER A 38 7.37 -9.36 -2.90
CA SER A 38 7.89 -8.53 -3.99
C SER A 38 8.02 -7.07 -3.59
N THR A 39 8.98 -6.40 -4.22
CA THR A 39 9.37 -5.01 -3.92
C THR A 39 8.39 -3.96 -4.47
N LYS A 40 7.55 -4.36 -5.44
CA LYS A 40 6.43 -3.60 -5.98
C LYS A 40 5.16 -4.38 -5.67
N LYS A 41 4.27 -3.73 -4.92
CA LYS A 41 2.94 -4.25 -4.58
C LYS A 41 1.92 -3.17 -4.87
N CYS A 42 0.87 -3.54 -5.57
CA CYS A 42 -0.18 -2.60 -5.93
C CYS A 42 -1.52 -3.29 -5.81
N SER A 43 -2.48 -2.60 -5.20
CA SER A 43 -3.87 -3.02 -5.18
C SER A 43 -4.76 -1.99 -5.85
N MET A 44 -5.90 -2.46 -6.33
CA MET A 44 -6.91 -1.61 -6.96
C MET A 44 -8.29 -2.21 -6.70
N LEU A 45 -9.27 -1.34 -6.55
CA LEU A 45 -10.68 -1.71 -6.50
C LEU A 45 -11.39 -1.08 -7.69
N SER A 46 -12.20 -1.86 -8.40
CA SER A 46 -13.00 -1.38 -9.52
C SER A 46 -14.43 -1.91 -9.45
N LYS A 47 -15.37 -1.14 -9.99
CA LYS A 47 -16.81 -1.41 -9.91
C LYS A 47 -17.47 -1.27 -11.26
N GLY A 48 -18.54 -2.04 -11.46
CA GLY A 48 -19.28 -2.10 -12.73
C GLY A 48 -20.29 -1.01 -13.00
N ASN A 49 -20.44 -0.06 -12.07
CA ASN A 49 -21.32 1.08 -12.24
C ASN A 49 -20.68 2.32 -11.62
N THR A 50 -20.91 3.50 -12.22
CA THR A 50 -20.40 4.77 -11.68
C THR A 50 -21.15 5.16 -10.40
N THR A 51 -22.41 4.75 -10.27
CA THR A 51 -23.23 4.91 -9.07
C THR A 51 -22.83 3.93 -7.96
N THR A 52 -23.13 4.27 -6.71
CA THR A 52 -22.98 3.39 -5.53
C THR A 52 -24.11 2.37 -5.42
N GLU A 53 -25.16 2.56 -6.19
CA GLU A 53 -26.38 1.75 -6.21
C GLU A 53 -26.41 0.81 -7.41
N ASN A 54 -26.99 -0.37 -7.20
CA ASN A 54 -27.20 -1.42 -8.17
C ASN A 54 -25.91 -1.88 -8.86
N LEU A 55 -25.02 -2.48 -8.06
CA LEU A 55 -23.74 -3.00 -8.51
C LEU A 55 -23.92 -4.27 -9.37
N ASN A 56 -23.30 -4.26 -10.56
CA ASN A 56 -23.24 -5.42 -11.44
C ASN A 56 -22.06 -6.33 -11.11
N PHE A 57 -20.92 -5.69 -10.84
CA PHE A 57 -19.69 -6.39 -10.49
C PHE A 57 -18.81 -5.59 -9.54
N LEU A 58 -17.98 -6.33 -8.82
CA LEU A 58 -16.85 -5.85 -8.04
C LEU A 58 -15.58 -6.53 -8.54
N LYS A 59 -14.52 -5.77 -8.74
CA LYS A 59 -13.19 -6.31 -9.03
C LYS A 59 -12.23 -5.82 -7.96
N LEU A 60 -11.65 -6.78 -7.25
CA LEU A 60 -10.59 -6.57 -6.27
C LEU A 60 -9.30 -7.08 -6.87
N GLN A 61 -8.32 -6.22 -7.10
CA GLN A 61 -7.05 -6.57 -7.73
C GLN A 61 -5.89 -6.37 -6.74
N VAL A 62 -4.98 -7.35 -6.69
CA VAL A 62 -3.65 -7.23 -6.08
C VAL A 62 -2.66 -7.81 -7.07
N ASP A 63 -1.69 -7.00 -7.49
CA ASP A 63 -0.73 -7.33 -8.54
C ASP A 63 -1.41 -7.82 -9.83
N ASP A 64 -1.07 -9.02 -10.29
CA ASP A 64 -1.57 -9.66 -11.51
C ASP A 64 -2.75 -10.62 -11.24
N LYS A 65 -3.37 -10.54 -10.06
CA LYS A 65 -4.53 -11.37 -9.68
C LYS A 65 -5.69 -10.50 -9.29
N SER A 66 -6.87 -10.85 -9.77
CA SER A 66 -8.12 -10.25 -9.34
C SER A 66 -9.14 -11.24 -8.87
N LEU A 67 -9.88 -10.85 -7.84
CA LEU A 67 -11.14 -11.44 -7.47
C LEU A 67 -12.27 -10.62 -8.09
N TYR A 68 -12.97 -11.21 -9.05
CA TYR A 68 -14.10 -10.63 -9.77
C TYR A 68 -15.41 -11.23 -9.24
N GLY A 69 -16.22 -10.44 -8.55
CA GLY A 69 -17.58 -10.79 -8.14
C GLY A 69 -18.60 -10.26 -9.16
N SER A 70 -19.47 -11.13 -9.66
CA SER A 70 -20.66 -10.78 -10.41
C SER A 70 -21.89 -11.00 -9.54
N PHE A 71 -22.69 -9.94 -9.38
CA PHE A 71 -23.87 -9.97 -8.50
C PHE A 71 -25.14 -10.12 -9.31
N VAL A 72 -26.00 -11.04 -8.88
CA VAL A 72 -27.33 -11.20 -9.46
C VAL A 72 -28.21 -10.02 -9.05
N GLN A 73 -28.98 -9.50 -9.99
CA GLN A 73 -29.99 -8.45 -9.75
C GLN A 73 -31.38 -9.02 -9.48
N ARG A 74 -31.48 -10.35 -9.38
CA ARG A 74 -32.72 -11.09 -9.19
C ARG A 74 -32.50 -12.22 -8.21
N GLY A 75 -33.50 -12.44 -7.36
CA GLY A 75 -33.61 -13.59 -6.48
C GLY A 75 -34.91 -14.35 -6.75
N VAL A 76 -34.99 -15.57 -6.22
CA VAL A 76 -36.23 -16.36 -6.22
C VAL A 76 -36.73 -16.41 -4.80
N LYS A 77 -37.90 -15.82 -4.52
CA LYS A 77 -38.56 -15.93 -3.22
C LYS A 77 -39.74 -16.90 -3.31
N ASP A 78 -40.11 -17.45 -2.16
CA ASP A 78 -41.31 -18.26 -1.97
C ASP A 78 -41.46 -19.36 -3.03
N TYR A 79 -40.33 -20.00 -3.35
CA TYR A 79 -40.15 -21.15 -4.26
C TYR A 79 -40.18 -20.85 -5.77
N ASP A 80 -40.93 -19.86 -6.27
CA ASP A 80 -41.05 -19.60 -7.71
C ASP A 80 -41.13 -18.12 -8.13
N GLU A 81 -41.27 -17.18 -7.20
CA GLU A 81 -41.44 -15.76 -7.54
C GLU A 81 -40.08 -15.10 -7.76
N THR A 82 -39.83 -14.62 -8.97
CA THR A 82 -38.62 -13.84 -9.27
C THR A 82 -38.80 -12.39 -8.83
N VAL A 83 -37.89 -11.91 -7.99
CA VAL A 83 -37.93 -10.54 -7.45
C VAL A 83 -36.63 -9.78 -7.71
N PRO A 84 -36.69 -8.44 -7.86
CA PRO A 84 -35.48 -7.64 -7.97
C PRO A 84 -34.71 -7.64 -6.65
N VAL A 85 -33.38 -7.64 -6.77
CA VAL A 85 -32.43 -7.57 -5.66
C VAL A 85 -31.49 -6.40 -5.92
N LEU A 86 -31.33 -5.53 -4.91
CA LEU A 86 -30.49 -4.34 -5.04
C LEU A 86 -29.14 -4.60 -4.36
N ASN A 87 -28.06 -4.52 -5.14
CA ASN A 87 -26.70 -4.63 -4.62
C ASN A 87 -26.09 -3.24 -4.45
N ARG A 88 -25.51 -2.94 -3.29
CA ARG A 88 -24.86 -1.66 -3.01
C ARG A 88 -23.54 -1.86 -2.28
N PHE A 89 -22.64 -0.89 -2.37
CA PHE A 89 -21.49 -0.86 -1.46
C PHE A 89 -21.99 -0.53 -0.06
N SER A 90 -21.54 -1.32 0.91
CA SER A 90 -21.76 -0.98 2.31
C SER A 90 -20.68 0.01 2.73
N ASN A 91 -20.98 1.30 2.58
CA ASN A 91 -20.21 2.38 3.20
C ASN A 91 -20.76 2.72 4.60
N ASP A 92 -21.98 2.28 4.87
CA ASP A 92 -22.71 2.59 6.08
C ASP A 92 -22.37 1.55 7.16
N ALA A 93 -21.75 2.07 8.21
CA ALA A 93 -21.70 1.48 9.53
C ALA A 93 -23.02 0.75 9.85
N ILE A 94 -22.98 -0.58 9.94
CA ILE A 94 -24.00 -1.32 10.67
C ILE A 94 -24.04 -0.67 12.06
N SER A 95 -25.18 -0.05 12.36
CA SER A 95 -25.53 0.66 13.59
C SER A 95 -24.45 0.66 14.69
N GLY A 96 -23.59 1.69 14.70
CA GLY A 96 -22.73 2.03 15.85
C GLY A 96 -21.25 1.65 15.75
N SER A 97 -20.83 0.90 14.73
CA SER A 97 -19.40 0.72 14.43
C SER A 97 -19.14 1.16 12.99
N SER A 98 -18.32 2.19 12.79
CA SER A 98 -17.81 2.52 11.46
C SER A 98 -17.17 1.27 10.86
N LEU A 99 -17.86 0.62 9.92
CA LEU A 99 -17.23 -0.34 9.03
C LEU A 99 -16.04 0.39 8.41
N PRO A 100 -14.83 -0.19 8.43
CA PRO A 100 -13.66 0.50 7.92
C PRO A 100 -13.97 0.96 6.49
N GLU A 101 -13.76 2.25 6.23
CA GLU A 101 -13.65 2.79 4.88
C GLU A 101 -12.86 1.81 4.01
N LEU A 102 -13.25 1.67 2.75
CA LEU A 102 -12.57 0.94 1.69
C LEU A 102 -11.04 0.96 1.87
N ASN A 103 -10.51 -0.06 2.53
CA ASN A 103 -9.11 -0.08 2.94
C ASN A 103 -8.33 -0.88 1.91
N CYS A 104 -7.94 -0.18 0.84
CA CYS A 104 -6.92 -0.66 -0.08
C CYS A 104 -5.55 -0.40 0.54
N SER A 105 -4.84 -1.48 0.91
CA SER A 105 -3.41 -1.45 1.16
C SER A 105 -2.68 -2.03 -0.06
N PRO A 106 -1.40 -1.73 -0.27
CA PRO A 106 -0.65 -2.27 -1.41
C PRO A 106 -0.70 -3.79 -1.56
N THR A 107 -0.84 -4.51 -0.44
CA THR A 107 -0.84 -5.98 -0.39
C THR A 107 -2.21 -6.59 -0.20
N LYS A 108 -3.23 -5.80 0.16
CA LYS A 108 -4.55 -6.30 0.51
C LYS A 108 -5.63 -5.31 0.08
N THR A 109 -6.67 -5.81 -0.56
CA THR A 109 -7.88 -5.03 -0.78
C THR A 109 -9.11 -5.83 -0.37
N HIS A 110 -10.10 -5.15 0.16
CA HIS A 110 -11.37 -5.75 0.56
C HIS A 110 -12.52 -4.79 0.34
N SER A 111 -13.72 -5.35 0.31
CA SER A 111 -14.94 -4.58 0.17
C SER A 111 -16.11 -5.29 0.81
N TYR A 112 -17.06 -4.49 1.31
CA TYR A 112 -18.33 -4.93 1.83
C TYR A 112 -19.45 -4.66 0.82
N ILE A 113 -20.20 -5.71 0.50
CA ILE A 113 -21.31 -5.67 -0.45
C ILE A 113 -22.58 -5.96 0.33
N SER A 114 -23.52 -5.02 0.26
CA SER A 114 -24.86 -5.18 0.80
C SER A 114 -25.81 -5.62 -0.30
N ILE A 115 -26.53 -6.71 -0.04
CA ILE A 115 -27.59 -7.24 -0.88
C ILE A 115 -28.91 -6.97 -0.16
N MET A 116 -29.72 -6.09 -0.71
CA MET A 116 -31.03 -5.74 -0.18
C MET A 116 -32.09 -6.66 -0.79
N LEU A 117 -32.70 -7.44 0.09
CA LEU A 117 -33.71 -8.45 -0.22
C LEU A 117 -35.09 -7.93 0.16
N PRO A 118 -36.09 -8.05 -0.74
CA PRO A 118 -37.46 -7.71 -0.42
C PRO A 118 -38.05 -8.68 0.60
N GLN A 119 -39.21 -8.33 1.16
CA GLN A 119 -39.95 -9.21 2.04
C GLN A 119 -40.34 -10.52 1.33
N PHE A 120 -40.17 -11.63 2.04
CA PHE A 120 -40.56 -12.99 1.64
C PHE A 120 -41.26 -13.69 2.81
N ARG A 121 -41.94 -14.81 2.55
CA ARG A 121 -42.68 -15.56 3.58
C ARG A 121 -41.92 -16.80 4.04
N GLU A 122 -41.50 -17.60 3.08
CA GLU A 122 -40.95 -18.93 3.32
C GLU A 122 -39.44 -18.89 3.08
N THR A 123 -39.04 -18.50 1.86
CA THR A 123 -37.65 -18.55 1.45
C THR A 123 -37.28 -17.43 0.49
N ILE A 124 -36.01 -17.07 0.46
CA ILE A 124 -35.42 -16.32 -0.65
C ILE A 124 -34.05 -16.92 -0.99
N THR A 125 -33.79 -17.07 -2.28
CA THR A 125 -32.58 -17.66 -2.81
C THR A 125 -31.90 -16.70 -3.78
N ILE A 126 -30.60 -16.48 -3.58
CA ILE A 126 -29.73 -15.67 -4.43
C ILE A 126 -28.43 -16.43 -4.72
N ASP A 127 -27.82 -16.22 -5.88
CA ASP A 127 -26.63 -16.97 -6.33
C ASP A 127 -25.53 -16.02 -6.84
N PRO A 128 -24.82 -15.30 -5.93
CA PRO A 128 -23.64 -14.52 -6.34
C PRO A 128 -22.53 -15.45 -6.87
N THR A 129 -21.81 -14.99 -7.90
CA THR A 129 -20.68 -15.73 -8.49
C THR A 129 -19.40 -14.94 -8.33
N PHE A 130 -18.33 -15.58 -7.84
CA PHE A 130 -16.98 -15.01 -7.77
C PHE A 130 -16.02 -15.78 -8.66
N SER A 131 -15.09 -15.09 -9.31
CA SER A 131 -14.07 -15.66 -10.18
C SER A 131 -12.72 -15.06 -9.87
N VAL A 132 -11.68 -15.89 -9.80
CA VAL A 132 -10.30 -15.47 -9.69
C VAL A 132 -9.71 -15.39 -11.09
N LEU A 133 -9.27 -14.20 -11.48
CA LEU A 133 -8.74 -13.87 -12.79
C LEU A 133 -7.25 -13.54 -12.68
N VAL A 134 -6.49 -13.91 -13.71
CA VAL A 134 -5.14 -13.38 -13.92
C VAL A 134 -5.28 -12.14 -14.79
N ASP A 135 -4.82 -11.00 -14.29
CA ASP A 135 -4.89 -9.74 -15.01
C ASP A 135 -3.57 -9.41 -15.69
N TYR A 136 -3.65 -9.05 -16.96
CA TYR A 136 -2.50 -8.55 -17.72
C TYR A 136 -2.20 -7.08 -17.41
N ASN A 137 -3.20 -6.33 -16.96
CA ASN A 137 -3.07 -4.91 -16.67
C ASN A 137 -2.50 -4.72 -15.27
N ASP A 138 -1.32 -4.09 -15.19
CA ASP A 138 -0.68 -3.72 -13.94
C ASP A 138 -1.52 -2.64 -13.24
N PRO A 139 -1.99 -2.85 -11.99
CA PRO A 139 -2.83 -1.89 -11.29
C PRO A 139 -2.15 -0.54 -11.10
N SER A 140 -0.80 -0.47 -11.11
CA SER A 140 -0.07 0.79 -11.00
C SER A 140 -0.31 1.82 -12.11
N SER A 141 -0.97 1.43 -13.21
CA SER A 141 -1.33 2.37 -14.29
C SER A 141 -2.66 3.11 -14.03
N SER A 142 -3.36 2.83 -12.94
CA SER A 142 -4.63 3.49 -12.61
C SER A 142 -4.48 4.52 -11.49
N ASP A 143 -5.22 5.62 -11.59
CA ASP A 143 -5.26 6.67 -10.56
C ASP A 143 -5.93 6.21 -9.25
N GLN A 144 -6.62 5.06 -9.28
CA GLN A 144 -7.32 4.47 -8.12
C GLN A 144 -6.49 3.38 -7.44
N SER A 145 -5.23 3.19 -7.84
CA SER A 145 -4.36 2.18 -7.27
C SER A 145 -3.63 2.66 -6.01
N VAL A 146 -3.47 1.76 -5.05
CA VAL A 146 -2.64 1.97 -3.87
C VAL A 146 -1.41 1.08 -4.01
N CYS A 147 -0.25 1.72 -4.16
CA CYS A 147 1.01 1.03 -4.42
C CYS A 147 2.05 1.31 -3.33
N SER A 148 2.75 0.26 -2.90
CA SER A 148 4.04 0.38 -2.26
C SER A 148 5.11 0.04 -3.28
N PHE A 149 5.90 1.04 -3.60
CA PHE A 149 7.20 0.83 -4.19
C PHE A 149 8.17 0.83 -3.02
N LEU A 150 9.00 -0.20 -2.87
CA LEU A 150 10.29 0.04 -2.23
C LEU A 150 10.88 1.23 -2.97
N LYS A 151 11.15 2.32 -2.23
CA LYS A 151 11.53 3.63 -2.77
C LYS A 151 12.90 3.57 -3.44
N GLN A 152 13.05 2.78 -4.49
CA GLN A 152 14.29 2.59 -5.25
C GLN A 152 14.70 3.94 -5.86
N LYS A 153 13.72 4.75 -6.27
CA LYS A 153 13.94 6.10 -6.79
C LYS A 153 14.40 7.11 -5.74
N GLU A 154 13.98 6.99 -4.48
CA GLU A 154 14.55 7.80 -3.39
C GLU A 154 15.94 7.30 -3.01
N ILE A 155 16.14 5.98 -2.92
CA ILE A 155 17.45 5.37 -2.66
C ILE A 155 18.47 5.83 -3.71
N GLU A 156 18.15 5.81 -5.00
CA GLU A 156 19.05 6.30 -6.04
C GLU A 156 19.36 7.80 -5.92
N LYS A 157 18.38 8.62 -5.54
CA LYS A 157 18.60 10.06 -5.33
C LYS A 157 19.55 10.27 -4.16
N THR A 158 19.36 9.57 -3.05
CA THR A 158 20.24 9.65 -1.87
C THR A 158 21.65 9.12 -2.16
N LEU A 159 21.79 8.03 -2.92
CA LEU A 159 23.09 7.49 -3.32
C LEU A 159 23.88 8.47 -4.20
N ARG A 160 23.22 9.17 -5.14
CA ARG A 160 23.87 10.20 -5.96
C ARG A 160 24.41 11.37 -5.11
N PHE A 161 23.67 11.79 -4.08
CA PHE A 161 24.15 12.83 -3.16
C PHE A 161 25.35 12.36 -2.31
N ILE A 162 25.31 11.12 -1.80
CA ILE A 162 26.40 10.56 -0.99
C ILE A 162 27.69 10.46 -1.81
N ILE A 163 27.61 9.96 -3.05
CA ILE A 163 28.77 9.87 -3.95
C ILE A 163 29.34 11.27 -4.23
N GLY A 164 28.46 12.27 -4.45
CA GLY A 164 28.87 13.66 -4.66
C GLY A 164 29.65 14.25 -3.48
N ILE A 165 29.21 13.99 -2.25
CA ILE A 165 29.89 14.48 -1.03
C ILE A 165 31.27 13.83 -0.87
N ILE A 166 31.36 12.51 -1.07
CA ILE A 166 32.62 11.78 -0.91
C ILE A 166 33.65 12.29 -1.93
N VAL A 167 33.28 12.37 -3.20
CA VAL A 167 34.19 12.86 -4.26
C VAL A 167 34.57 14.32 -4.03
N GLY A 168 33.61 15.17 -3.67
CA GLY A 168 33.87 16.58 -3.37
C GLY A 168 34.84 16.79 -2.20
N PHE A 169 34.73 15.98 -1.15
CA PHE A 169 35.62 16.03 0.00
C PHE A 169 37.07 15.68 -0.38
N PHE A 170 37.29 14.63 -1.17
CA PHE A 170 38.63 14.25 -1.63
C PHE A 170 39.29 15.34 -2.48
N PHE A 171 38.54 15.96 -3.39
CA PHE A 171 39.06 17.07 -4.20
C PHE A 171 39.44 18.29 -3.36
N LEU A 172 38.60 18.67 -2.38
CA LEU A 172 38.89 19.76 -1.46
C LEU A 172 40.15 19.49 -0.62
N LEU A 173 40.30 18.26 -0.11
CA LEU A 173 41.47 17.86 0.67
C LEU A 173 42.74 17.92 -0.18
N LEU A 174 42.68 17.49 -1.44
CA LEU A 174 43.81 17.54 -2.37
C LEU A 174 44.24 18.98 -2.69
N ILE A 175 43.28 19.89 -2.91
CA ILE A 175 43.55 21.32 -3.10
C ILE A 175 44.20 21.92 -1.85
N LEU A 176 43.70 21.59 -0.66
CA LEU A 176 44.24 22.06 0.61
C LEU A 176 45.72 21.63 0.78
N LEU A 177 46.05 20.38 0.46
CA LEU A 177 47.42 19.87 0.52
C LEU A 177 48.36 20.61 -0.45
N ILE A 178 47.90 20.90 -1.66
CA ILE A 178 48.68 21.68 -2.64
C ILE A 178 48.94 23.10 -2.12
N LEU A 179 47.92 23.75 -1.54
CA LEU A 179 48.05 25.09 -0.97
C LEU A 179 49.04 25.11 0.20
N ILE A 180 48.94 24.15 1.13
CA ILE A 180 49.88 24.01 2.25
C ILE A 180 51.30 23.82 1.72
N LYS A 181 51.51 22.94 0.73
CA LYS A 181 52.84 22.70 0.13
C LYS A 181 53.40 23.97 -0.53
N SER A 182 52.56 24.71 -1.26
CA SER A 182 52.94 25.97 -1.91
C SER A 182 53.37 27.04 -0.89
N ILE A 183 52.60 27.20 0.19
CA ILE A 183 52.92 28.12 1.29
C ILE A 183 54.21 27.70 2.00
N MET A 184 54.41 26.39 2.23
CA MET A 184 55.63 25.87 2.85
C MET A 184 56.88 26.09 1.99
N ASN A 185 56.75 26.03 0.67
CA ASN A 185 57.87 26.26 -0.24
C ASN A 185 58.22 27.76 -0.38
N ASN A 186 57.23 28.66 -0.24
CA ASN A 186 57.44 30.10 -0.40
C ASN A 186 58.08 30.75 0.84
N THR A 187 59.16 31.51 0.67
CA THR A 187 59.92 32.16 1.76
C THR A 187 59.23 33.39 2.34
N ARG A 188 58.18 33.94 1.68
CA ARG A 188 57.48 35.15 2.13
C ARG A 188 56.49 34.96 3.29
N PHE A 189 56.10 33.72 3.60
CA PHE A 189 55.04 33.41 4.59
C PHE A 189 55.57 32.80 5.90
N ILE A 190 56.63 33.38 6.48
CA ILE A 190 57.30 32.87 7.69
C ILE A 190 56.34 32.79 8.90
N LYS A 191 55.48 33.79 9.12
CA LYS A 191 54.49 33.80 10.22
C LYS A 191 53.49 32.64 10.13
N VAL A 192 53.07 32.29 8.92
CA VAL A 192 52.13 31.17 8.67
C VAL A 192 52.80 29.82 8.90
N LYS A 193 54.08 29.68 8.54
CA LYS A 193 54.87 28.46 8.81
C LYS A 193 55.01 28.18 10.30
N ILE A 194 55.29 29.20 11.10
CA ILE A 194 55.40 29.08 12.56
C ILE A 194 54.05 28.66 13.16
N PHE A 195 52.95 29.25 12.70
CA PHE A 195 51.60 28.88 13.13
C PHE A 195 51.25 27.41 12.80
N LEU A 196 51.57 26.94 11.58
CA LEU A 196 51.34 25.54 11.18
C LEU A 196 52.17 24.55 12.00
N LEU A 197 53.41 24.90 12.36
CA LEU A 197 54.24 24.09 13.26
C LEU A 197 53.65 24.02 14.67
N HIS A 198 53.08 25.12 15.17
CA HIS A 198 52.42 25.15 16.48
C HIS A 198 51.17 24.27 16.50
N ILE A 199 50.37 24.28 15.43
CA ILE A 199 49.21 23.37 15.27
C ILE A 199 49.67 21.91 15.22
N LYS A 200 50.72 21.59 14.45
CA LYS A 200 51.28 20.24 14.39
C LYS A 200 51.73 19.75 15.77
N TYR A 201 52.40 20.61 16.53
CA TYR A 201 52.86 20.29 17.88
C TYR A 201 51.71 20.06 18.86
N LEU A 202 50.69 20.93 18.84
CA LEU A 202 49.46 20.76 19.64
C LEU A 202 48.74 19.44 19.32
N PHE A 203 48.68 19.04 18.05
CA PHE A 203 48.08 17.77 17.65
C PHE A 203 48.86 16.56 18.16
N ILE A 204 50.20 16.60 18.10
CA ILE A 204 51.06 15.55 18.66
C ILE A 204 50.90 15.48 20.19
N TYR A 205 50.87 16.64 20.86
CA TYR A 205 50.64 16.70 22.30
C TYR A 205 49.29 16.12 22.71
N TYR A 206 48.22 16.48 21.98
CA TYR A 206 46.87 15.97 22.24
C TYR A 206 46.77 14.46 22.01
N THR A 207 47.35 13.94 20.94
CA THR A 207 47.37 12.49 20.66
C THR A 207 48.17 11.71 21.69
N TYR A 208 49.30 12.27 22.16
CA TYR A 208 50.08 11.69 23.25
C TYR A 208 49.30 11.68 24.57
N TYR A 209 48.66 12.79 24.95
CA TYR A 209 47.88 12.87 26.19
C TYR A 209 46.69 11.90 26.18
N LYS A 210 45.96 11.83 25.07
CA LYS A 210 44.82 10.91 24.91
C LYS A 210 45.24 9.43 24.93
N SER A 211 46.45 9.11 24.47
CA SER A 211 47.02 7.76 24.59
C SER A 211 47.30 7.39 26.05
N TYR A 212 47.73 8.35 26.85
CA TYR A 212 48.06 8.14 28.27
C TYR A 212 46.78 7.93 29.13
N GLU A 213 45.71 8.67 28.82
CA GLU A 213 44.41 8.56 29.49
C GLU A 213 43.70 7.22 29.21
N LEU A 214 44.08 6.50 28.14
CA LEU A 214 43.54 5.18 27.79
C LEU A 214 44.32 4.01 28.45
N GLU A 215 45.49 4.24 29.04
CA GLU A 215 46.28 3.21 29.74
C GLU A 215 46.00 3.18 31.27
N GLU A 216 45.27 4.16 31.82
CA GLU A 216 44.91 4.23 33.25
C GLU A 216 43.54 3.61 33.61
N PHE A 217 42.91 2.85 32.70
CA PHE A 217 41.66 2.09 32.94
C PHE A 217 41.81 0.58 32.70
#